data_AF-A0A815SZG0-F1
#
_entry.id   AF-A0A815SZG0-F1
#
_cell.length_a   1.000
_cell.length_b   1.000
_cell.length_c   1.000
_cell.angle_alpha   90.00
_cell.angle_beta   90.00
_cell.angle_gamma   90.00
#
_symmetry.space_group_name_H-M   'P 1'
#
loop_
_entity.id
_entity.type
_entity.pdbx_description
1 polymer ?
#
loop_
_entity_poly.entity_id
_entity_poly.type
_entity_poly.pdbx_seq_one_letter_code
_entity_poly.pdbx_strand_id
1 'polypeptide(L)'
;MASSEEKKVPLNEAVRSASEAMNRHDDDIRSLQKNVTSLQTQLQTSLDKLDKRLANDLRTLRHEIATIRQSLVQEGSQANTSTPATDDVSEQPTHQPFTFTTSDDARAALIPSAPNTIIVPPISSFPTFSGKPTDRPRQFLLRVGKYTRTVNKWSTTTLLKGISQFLKDSALEWYCQLHVTNTLPTDWEQFVTRFLAQFHSPIRIAQQEHEWDECKQTENETINEFVVRLRSIWFEQKPDEIKSDFIKHLFCKMRPDMLTLMNATRSASLDFMRYSVFREIHF
;
A
#
# COMPACT_ATOMS: atom_id res chain seq x y z
N MET A 1 58.03 11.11 -18.48
CA MET A 1 57.42 11.78 -19.65
C MET A 1 57.40 10.77 -20.80
N ALA A 2 56.28 10.07 -20.98
CA ALA A 2 56.10 9.16 -22.12
C ALA A 2 55.48 9.98 -23.26
N SER A 3 56.22 10.11 -24.35
CA SER A 3 55.79 10.80 -25.57
C SER A 3 54.76 9.92 -26.29
N SER A 4 53.49 10.33 -26.30
CA SER A 4 52.45 9.66 -27.07
C SER A 4 52.69 9.89 -28.56
N GLU A 5 53.10 8.83 -29.27
CA GLU A 5 53.17 8.81 -30.74
C GLU A 5 51.75 8.86 -31.32
N GLU A 6 51.45 9.95 -32.02
CA GLU A 6 50.19 10.16 -32.73
C GLU A 6 50.17 9.32 -34.01
N LYS A 7 49.58 8.13 -33.94
CA LYS A 7 49.38 7.26 -35.11
C LYS A 7 48.37 7.91 -36.06
N LYS A 8 48.87 8.47 -37.17
CA LYS A 8 48.03 8.95 -38.27
C LYS A 8 47.37 7.75 -38.97
N VAL A 9 46.08 7.55 -38.71
CA VAL A 9 45.26 6.55 -39.39
C VAL A 9 45.05 6.98 -40.85
N PRO A 10 45.28 6.10 -41.85
CA PRO A 10 45.05 6.42 -43.26
C PRO A 10 43.59 6.81 -43.52
N LEU A 11 43.35 7.83 -44.36
CA LEU A 11 42.01 8.35 -44.67
C LEU A 11 41.02 7.27 -45.10
N ASN A 12 41.48 6.28 -45.88
CA ASN A 12 40.65 5.16 -46.34
C ASN A 12 40.14 4.27 -45.19
N GLU A 13 40.94 4.11 -44.14
CA GLU A 13 40.56 3.33 -42.96
C GLU A 13 39.53 4.09 -42.10
N ALA A 14 39.70 5.41 -41.97
CA ALA A 14 38.73 6.27 -41.30
C ALA A 14 37.36 6.28 -42.02
N VAL A 15 37.35 6.37 -43.35
CA VAL A 15 36.11 6.33 -44.15
C VAL A 15 35.42 4.96 -44.04
N ARG A 16 36.16 3.87 -44.09
CA ARG A 16 35.62 2.51 -43.88
C ARG A 16 35.01 2.36 -42.49
N SER A 17 35.73 2.79 -41.45
CA SER A 17 35.25 2.74 -40.07
C SER A 17 33.97 3.57 -39.87
N ALA A 18 33.88 4.74 -40.50
CA ALA A 18 32.68 5.58 -40.44
C ALA A 18 31.49 4.91 -41.14
N SER A 19 31.71 4.29 -42.30
CA SER A 19 30.67 3.52 -43.02
C SER A 19 30.15 2.34 -42.21
N GLU A 20 31.04 1.57 -41.57
CA GLU A 20 30.65 0.47 -40.68
C GLU A 20 29.88 0.97 -39.45
N ALA A 21 30.27 2.12 -38.88
CA ALA A 21 29.55 2.73 -37.77
C ALA A 21 28.13 3.18 -38.17
N MET A 22 27.97 3.76 -39.37
CA MET A 22 26.66 4.12 -39.91
C MET A 22 25.77 2.90 -40.13
N ASN A 23 26.32 1.82 -40.70
CA ASN A 23 25.55 0.59 -40.91
C ASN A 23 25.08 -0.03 -39.58
N ARG A 24 25.93 -0.04 -38.54
CA ARG A 24 25.53 -0.48 -37.19
C ARG A 24 24.39 0.37 -36.62
N HIS A 25 24.47 1.69 -36.82
CA HIS A 25 23.43 2.60 -36.36
C HIS A 25 22.09 2.38 -37.10
N ASP A 26 22.11 2.08 -38.40
CA ASP A 26 20.90 1.76 -39.17
C ASP A 26 20.26 0.44 -38.70
N ASP A 27 21.07 -0.56 -38.33
CA ASP A 27 20.58 -1.81 -37.75
C ASP A 27 19.93 -1.59 -36.37
N ASP A 28 20.54 -0.73 -35.54
CA ASP A 28 19.99 -0.36 -34.24
C ASP A 28 18.66 0.39 -34.38
N ILE A 29 18.55 1.33 -35.33
CA ILE A 29 17.30 2.02 -35.65
C ILE A 29 16.22 1.03 -36.06
N ARG A 30 16.56 0.06 -36.93
CA ARG A 30 15.61 -0.95 -37.41
C ARG A 30 15.14 -1.86 -36.27
N SER A 31 16.05 -2.24 -35.38
CA SER A 31 15.74 -3.02 -34.17
C SER A 31 14.79 -2.25 -33.26
N LEU A 32 15.06 -0.96 -33.02
CA LEU A 32 14.22 -0.09 -32.21
C LEU A 32 12.82 0.06 -32.83
N GLN A 33 12.72 0.28 -34.14
CA GLN A 33 11.44 0.37 -34.85
C GLN A 33 10.61 -0.92 -34.70
N LYS A 34 11.25 -2.09 -34.79
CA LYS A 34 10.58 -3.38 -34.55
C LYS A 34 10.02 -3.49 -33.14
N ASN A 35 10.78 -3.05 -32.14
CA ASN A 35 10.36 -3.06 -30.74
C ASN A 35 9.17 -2.10 -30.51
N VAL A 36 9.21 -0.89 -31.09
CA VAL A 36 8.10 0.07 -31.00
C VAL A 36 6.82 -0.51 -31.60
N THR A 37 6.88 -1.12 -32.79
CA THR A 37 5.71 -1.75 -33.42
C THR A 37 5.16 -2.92 -32.60
N SER A 38 6.06 -3.71 -32.00
CA SER A 38 5.67 -4.80 -31.09
C SER A 38 4.92 -4.29 -29.86
N LEU A 39 5.44 -3.23 -29.22
CA LEU A 39 4.80 -2.60 -28.07
C LEU A 39 3.45 -1.98 -28.42
N GLN A 40 3.34 -1.32 -29.58
CA GLN A 40 2.07 -0.78 -30.08
C GLN A 40 1.03 -1.88 -30.27
N THR A 41 1.42 -3.02 -30.84
CA THR A 41 0.53 -4.18 -31.03
C THR A 41 0.07 -4.77 -29.69
N GLN A 42 0.98 -4.87 -28.71
CA GLN A 42 0.67 -5.38 -27.38
C GLN A 42 -0.29 -4.44 -26.62
N LEU A 43 -0.11 -3.13 -26.74
CA LEU A 43 -1.00 -2.13 -26.16
C LEU A 43 -2.40 -2.24 -26.77
N GLN A 44 -2.50 -2.31 -28.10
CA GLN A 44 -3.79 -2.46 -28.79
C GLN A 44 -4.52 -3.74 -28.36
N THR A 45 -3.80 -4.86 -28.28
CA THR A 45 -4.36 -6.14 -27.83
C THR A 45 -4.88 -6.06 -26.39
N SER A 46 -4.22 -5.29 -25.53
CA SER A 46 -4.62 -5.12 -24.13
C SER A 46 -5.87 -4.24 -24.01
N LEU A 47 -5.97 -3.18 -24.81
CA LEU A 47 -7.18 -2.35 -24.90
C LEU A 47 -8.39 -3.17 -25.37
N ASP A 48 -8.24 -3.96 -26.43
CA ASP A 48 -9.32 -4.81 -26.95
C ASP A 48 -9.81 -5.84 -25.91
N LYS A 49 -8.90 -6.36 -25.07
CA LYS A 49 -9.26 -7.26 -23.96
C LYS A 49 -10.05 -6.56 -22.87
N LEU A 50 -9.69 -5.32 -22.53
CA LEU A 50 -10.41 -4.53 -21.54
C LEU A 50 -11.81 -4.19 -22.03
N ASP A 51 -11.95 -3.76 -23.28
CA ASP A 51 -13.25 -3.45 -23.88
C ASP A 51 -14.17 -4.66 -23.90
N LYS A 52 -13.65 -5.84 -24.27
CA LYS A 52 -14.41 -7.10 -24.24
C LYS A 52 -14.84 -7.48 -22.83
N ARG A 53 -13.97 -7.29 -21.83
CA ARG A 53 -14.29 -7.58 -20.43
C ARG A 53 -15.37 -6.63 -19.91
N LEU A 54 -15.23 -5.33 -20.16
CA LEU A 54 -16.22 -4.32 -19.77
C LEU A 54 -17.59 -4.60 -20.41
N ALA A 55 -17.62 -4.95 -21.70
CA ALA A 55 -18.85 -5.30 -22.39
C ALA A 55 -19.53 -6.55 -21.80
N ASN A 56 -18.75 -7.53 -21.35
CA ASN A 56 -19.27 -8.72 -20.68
C ASN A 56 -19.84 -8.39 -19.30
N ASP A 57 -19.11 -7.61 -18.49
CA ASP A 57 -19.55 -7.23 -17.15
C ASP A 57 -20.84 -6.40 -17.21
N LEU A 58 -20.95 -5.47 -18.16
CA LEU A 58 -22.18 -4.70 -18.40
C LEU A 58 -23.35 -5.59 -18.84
N ARG A 59 -23.10 -6.63 -19.65
CA ARG A 59 -24.14 -7.60 -20.05
C ARG A 59 -24.63 -8.40 -18.85
N THR A 60 -23.72 -8.85 -17.99
CA THR A 60 -24.05 -9.57 -16.76
C THR A 60 -24.89 -8.71 -15.82
N LEU A 61 -24.46 -7.48 -15.54
CA LEU A 61 -25.21 -6.53 -14.70
C LEU A 61 -26.62 -6.25 -15.24
N ARG A 62 -26.75 -6.09 -16.56
CA ARG A 62 -28.05 -5.88 -17.20
C ARG A 62 -28.99 -7.09 -17.01
N HIS A 63 -28.44 -8.30 -17.02
CA HIS A 63 -29.21 -9.52 -16.75
C HIS A 63 -29.64 -9.60 -15.28
N GLU A 64 -28.75 -9.31 -14.34
CA GLU A 64 -29.07 -9.28 -12.90
C GLU A 64 -30.16 -8.27 -12.57
N ILE A 65 -30.08 -7.05 -13.13
CA ILE A 65 -31.13 -6.02 -12.97
C ILE A 65 -32.47 -6.50 -13.52
N ALA A 66 -32.48 -7.21 -14.66
CA ALA A 66 -33.70 -7.74 -15.24
C ALA A 66 -34.32 -8.83 -14.34
N THR A 67 -33.51 -9.71 -13.76
CA THR A 67 -33.95 -10.74 -12.81
C THR A 67 -34.56 -10.12 -11.55
N ILE A 68 -33.89 -9.15 -10.94
CA ILE A 68 -34.39 -8.44 -9.74
C ILE A 68 -35.74 -7.79 -10.02
N ARG A 69 -35.91 -7.14 -11.18
CA ARG A 69 -37.18 -6.52 -11.58
C ARG A 69 -38.32 -7.53 -11.70
N GLN A 70 -38.05 -8.74 -12.21
CA GLN A 70 -39.07 -9.79 -12.30
C GLN A 70 -39.52 -10.31 -10.93
N SER A 71 -38.58 -10.47 -9.99
CA SER A 71 -38.91 -10.88 -8.61
C SER A 71 -39.79 -9.86 -7.88
N LEU A 72 -39.50 -8.57 -8.03
CA LEU A 72 -40.28 -7.48 -7.42
C LEU A 72 -41.74 -7.41 -7.92
N VAL A 73 -41.99 -7.75 -9.19
CA VAL A 73 -43.35 -7.77 -9.74
C VAL A 73 -44.17 -8.96 -9.22
N GLN A 74 -43.52 -10.09 -8.90
CA GLN A 74 -44.20 -11.26 -8.34
C GLN A 74 -44.59 -11.08 -6.86
N GLU A 75 -43.79 -10.38 -6.04
CA GLU A 75 -44.12 -10.14 -4.62
C GLU A 75 -45.27 -9.13 -4.43
N GLY A 76 -45.52 -8.23 -5.39
CA GLY A 76 -46.56 -7.20 -5.28
C GLY A 76 -48.01 -7.67 -5.48
N SER A 77 -48.25 -8.93 -5.84
CA SER A 77 -49.60 -9.45 -6.15
C SER A 77 -50.23 -10.32 -5.04
N GLN A 78 -49.64 -10.42 -3.85
CA GLN A 78 -50.19 -11.23 -2.74
C GLN A 78 -50.60 -10.47 -1.47
N ALA A 79 -50.48 -9.14 -1.39
CA ALA A 79 -50.84 -8.38 -0.19
C ALA A 79 -52.03 -7.43 -0.43
N ASN A 80 -53.25 -7.97 -0.50
CA ASN A 80 -54.49 -7.20 -0.40
C ASN A 80 -55.51 -7.95 0.46
N THR A 81 -55.54 -7.66 1.77
CA THR A 81 -56.78 -7.38 2.54
C THR A 81 -56.44 -7.18 4.02
N SER A 82 -56.56 -5.93 4.51
CA SER A 82 -57.28 -5.56 5.75
C SER A 82 -56.88 -4.16 6.24
N THR A 83 -57.76 -3.21 5.91
CA THR A 83 -58.38 -2.14 6.72
C THR A 83 -57.54 -1.22 7.64
N PRO A 84 -57.78 0.11 7.62
CA PRO A 84 -57.11 1.11 8.45
C PRO A 84 -57.87 1.43 9.74
N ALA A 85 -57.14 1.86 10.77
CA ALA A 85 -57.71 2.63 11.88
C ALA A 85 -56.69 3.65 12.41
N THR A 86 -57.28 4.77 12.81
CA THR A 86 -56.82 6.12 13.12
C THR A 86 -56.16 6.26 14.51
N ASP A 87 -55.64 7.45 14.77
CA ASP A 87 -55.33 8.14 16.05
C ASP A 87 -53.83 8.39 16.24
N ASP A 88 -53.32 9.62 16.13
CA ASP A 88 -53.51 10.84 16.94
C ASP A 88 -52.85 10.77 18.34
N VAL A 89 -52.42 11.93 18.86
CA VAL A 89 -51.70 12.23 20.13
C VAL A 89 -50.16 12.26 19.99
N SER A 90 -49.49 13.41 19.92
CA SER A 90 -49.35 14.57 20.83
C SER A 90 -48.22 14.45 21.87
N GLU A 91 -47.34 15.46 21.78
CA GLU A 91 -46.42 16.10 22.74
C GLU A 91 -46.00 15.40 24.07
N GLN A 92 -44.68 15.40 24.35
CA GLN A 92 -44.01 16.39 25.22
C GLN A 92 -42.70 15.82 25.85
N PRO A 93 -41.61 16.62 25.95
CA PRO A 93 -40.35 16.21 26.58
C PRO A 93 -40.32 16.59 28.07
N THR A 94 -39.94 15.66 28.94
CA THR A 94 -39.70 15.95 30.37
C THR A 94 -38.23 15.80 30.73
N HIS A 95 -37.62 16.94 31.02
CA HIS A 95 -36.32 17.06 31.69
C HIS A 95 -36.42 16.56 33.14
N GLN A 96 -35.48 15.71 33.57
CA GLN A 96 -35.19 15.49 34.98
C GLN A 96 -33.74 15.91 35.30
N PRO A 97 -33.50 16.67 36.39
CA PRO A 97 -32.17 16.98 36.88
C PRO A 97 -31.64 15.88 37.82
N PHE A 98 -30.41 15.46 37.59
CA PHE A 98 -29.69 14.52 38.45
C PHE A 98 -29.26 15.21 39.75
N THR A 99 -29.60 14.60 40.88
CA THR A 99 -29.14 14.98 42.23
C THR A 99 -27.87 14.21 42.57
N PHE A 100 -26.79 14.92 42.91
CA PHE A 100 -25.59 14.35 43.53
C PHE A 100 -25.90 14.02 44.99
N THR A 101 -25.82 12.75 45.37
CA THR A 101 -25.79 12.32 46.77
C THR A 101 -24.37 11.84 47.09
N THR A 102 -23.67 12.63 47.91
CA THR A 102 -22.43 12.24 48.56
C THR A 102 -22.81 11.51 49.85
N SER A 103 -22.54 10.21 49.93
CA SER A 103 -22.60 9.46 51.18
C SER A 103 -21.26 8.79 51.43
N ASP A 104 -20.60 9.31 52.45
CA ASP A 104 -19.51 8.68 53.18
C ASP A 104 -20.02 7.48 53.99
N ASP A 105 -19.05 6.61 54.31
CA ASP A 105 -19.03 5.56 55.34
C ASP A 105 -19.80 4.25 55.10
N ALA A 106 -19.05 3.19 54.81
CA ALA A 106 -19.09 1.96 55.62
C ALA A 106 -17.96 0.98 55.23
N ARG A 107 -17.04 0.84 56.18
CA ARG A 107 -15.98 -0.16 56.29
C ARG A 107 -16.53 -1.59 56.27
N ALA A 108 -16.21 -2.38 55.25
CA ALA A 108 -16.45 -3.82 55.24
C ALA A 108 -15.37 -4.60 54.46
N ALA A 109 -14.77 -5.56 55.19
CA ALA A 109 -14.12 -6.81 54.74
C ALA A 109 -13.10 -6.77 53.58
N LEU A 110 -11.83 -6.92 53.97
CA LEU A 110 -10.71 -7.31 53.13
C LEU A 110 -10.96 -8.68 52.46
N ILE A 111 -11.22 -8.67 51.16
CA ILE A 111 -11.01 -9.81 50.26
C ILE A 111 -9.72 -9.52 49.49
N PRO A 112 -8.75 -10.46 49.40
CA PRO A 112 -7.56 -10.25 48.60
C PRO A 112 -7.94 -10.27 47.11
N SER A 113 -8.20 -9.08 46.59
CA SER A 113 -8.41 -8.81 45.17
C SER A 113 -7.15 -9.25 44.41
N ALA A 114 -7.31 -10.20 43.50
CA ALA A 114 -6.26 -10.58 42.56
C ALA A 114 -5.73 -9.32 41.87
N PRO A 115 -4.41 -9.20 41.64
CA PRO A 115 -3.85 -8.00 41.03
C PRO A 115 -4.47 -7.83 39.65
N ASN A 116 -5.37 -6.84 39.54
CA ASN A 116 -5.86 -6.31 38.28
C ASN A 116 -4.64 -5.83 37.51
N THR A 117 -4.07 -6.73 36.71
CA THR A 117 -3.01 -6.41 35.79
C THR A 117 -3.67 -5.53 34.76
N ILE A 118 -3.58 -4.21 34.95
CA ILE A 118 -3.95 -3.23 33.95
C ILE A 118 -2.99 -3.50 32.80
N ILE A 119 -3.47 -4.25 31.80
CA ILE A 119 -2.78 -4.45 30.54
C ILE A 119 -2.82 -3.08 29.87
N VAL A 120 -1.84 -2.25 30.18
CA VAL A 120 -1.59 -1.00 29.46
C VAL A 120 -1.31 -1.43 28.02
N PRO A 121 -2.18 -1.08 27.05
CA PRO A 121 -1.93 -1.43 25.66
C PRO A 121 -0.55 -0.90 25.28
N PRO A 122 0.28 -1.68 24.56
CA PRO A 122 1.59 -1.21 24.13
C PRO A 122 1.39 0.13 23.42
N ILE A 123 2.06 1.17 23.97
CA ILE A 123 1.96 2.53 23.45
C ILE A 123 2.45 2.45 22.00
N SER A 124 1.51 2.55 21.06
CA SER A 124 1.84 2.65 19.64
C SER A 124 2.89 3.75 19.51
N SER A 125 4.12 3.39 19.18
CA SER A 125 5.24 4.32 19.12
C SER A 125 4.85 5.47 18.20
N PHE A 126 4.95 6.71 18.70
CA PHE A 126 4.67 7.91 17.92
C PHE A 126 5.52 7.88 16.64
N PRO A 127 4.90 7.86 15.44
CA PRO A 127 5.65 7.66 14.21
C PRO A 127 6.50 8.90 13.89
N THR A 128 7.78 8.71 13.59
CA THR A 128 8.67 9.84 13.24
C THR A 128 9.47 9.53 11.99
N PHE A 129 9.76 10.56 11.20
CA PHE A 129 10.57 10.46 9.98
C PHE A 129 11.61 11.57 9.93
N SER A 130 12.88 11.19 9.77
CA SER A 130 14.02 12.13 9.78
C SER A 130 14.55 12.46 8.39
N GLY A 131 14.22 11.63 7.38
CA GLY A 131 14.73 11.76 6.02
C GLY A 131 16.03 10.96 5.78
N LYS A 132 16.51 10.19 6.77
CA LYS A 132 17.73 9.40 6.68
C LYS A 132 17.64 8.32 5.59
N PRO A 133 18.76 7.87 5.00
CA PRO A 133 18.77 6.77 4.03
C PRO A 133 18.10 5.49 4.54
N THR A 134 18.18 5.23 5.84
CA THR A 134 17.55 4.08 6.52
C THR A 134 16.04 4.22 6.69
N ASP A 135 15.49 5.43 6.57
CA ASP A 135 14.06 5.66 6.71
C ASP A 135 13.29 5.10 5.50
N ARG A 136 12.04 4.69 5.74
CA ARG A 136 11.16 4.09 4.72
C ARG A 136 9.96 5.00 4.47
N PRO A 137 10.00 5.86 3.44
CA PRO A 137 8.98 6.88 3.19
C PRO A 137 7.55 6.35 3.13
N ARG A 138 7.29 5.27 2.37
CA ARG A 138 5.91 4.74 2.24
C ARG A 138 5.43 4.13 3.54
N GLN A 139 6.29 3.39 4.24
CA GLN A 139 5.93 2.84 5.55
C GLN A 139 5.63 3.92 6.58
N PHE A 140 6.40 5.01 6.59
CA PHE A 140 6.13 6.14 7.46
C PHE A 140 4.74 6.72 7.19
N LEU A 141 4.37 6.97 5.93
CA LEU A 141 3.05 7.48 5.55
C LEU A 141 1.93 6.53 5.99
N LEU A 142 2.12 5.21 5.85
CA LEU A 142 1.17 4.20 6.34
C LEU A 142 1.00 4.27 7.86
N ARG A 143 2.11 4.32 8.61
CA ARG A 143 2.09 4.38 10.09
C ARG A 143 1.44 5.66 10.59
N VAL A 144 1.76 6.81 10.00
CA VAL A 144 1.12 8.10 10.32
C VAL A 144 -0.37 8.05 10.02
N GLY A 145 -0.75 7.58 8.84
CA GLY A 145 -2.15 7.46 8.45
C GLY A 145 -2.95 6.53 9.37
N LYS A 146 -2.36 5.44 9.84
CA LYS A 146 -2.97 4.56 10.85
C LYS A 146 -3.09 5.27 12.19
N TYR A 147 -1.96 5.74 12.74
CA TYR A 147 -1.87 6.37 14.05
C TYR A 147 -2.87 7.52 14.19
N THR A 148 -2.91 8.41 13.21
CA THR A 148 -3.78 9.59 13.24
C THR A 148 -5.26 9.22 13.16
N ARG A 149 -5.63 8.15 12.45
CA ARG A 149 -7.01 7.65 12.41
C ARG A 149 -7.42 6.94 13.70
N THR A 150 -6.55 6.09 14.25
CA THR A 150 -6.90 5.24 15.39
C THR A 150 -6.74 5.93 16.73
N VAL A 151 -5.67 6.71 16.90
CA VAL A 151 -5.32 7.35 18.18
C VAL A 151 -5.94 8.74 18.25
N ASN A 152 -5.67 9.58 17.25
CA ASN A 152 -6.06 10.99 17.30
C ASN A 152 -7.43 11.28 16.65
N LYS A 153 -7.98 10.32 15.89
CA LYS A 153 -9.20 10.48 15.07
C LYS A 153 -9.17 11.72 14.16
N TRP A 154 -8.00 12.02 13.60
CA TRP A 154 -7.82 13.18 12.71
C TRP A 154 -8.46 12.94 11.35
N SER A 155 -9.08 13.99 10.82
CA SER A 155 -9.46 14.06 9.41
C SER A 155 -8.21 14.23 8.53
N THR A 156 -8.32 13.93 7.23
CA THR A 156 -7.24 14.14 6.25
C THR A 156 -6.75 15.60 6.23
N THR A 157 -7.68 16.57 6.36
CA THR A 157 -7.35 18.00 6.43
C THR A 157 -6.59 18.36 7.70
N THR A 158 -6.98 17.79 8.85
CA THR A 158 -6.27 17.99 10.12
C THR A 158 -4.89 17.35 10.06
N LEU A 159 -4.78 16.16 9.48
CA LEU A 159 -3.51 15.47 9.28
C LEU A 159 -2.53 16.31 8.46
N LEU A 160 -2.99 16.89 7.34
CA LEU A 160 -2.15 17.74 6.51
C LEU A 160 -1.59 18.95 7.28
N LYS A 161 -2.40 19.56 8.15
CA LYS A 161 -1.98 20.69 9.00
C LYS A 161 -1.04 20.25 10.13
N GLY A 162 -1.18 19.03 10.63
CA GLY A 162 -0.40 18.48 11.74
C GLY A 162 0.82 17.66 11.33
N ILE A 163 1.08 17.47 10.03
CA ILE A 163 2.08 16.51 9.55
C ILE A 163 3.50 16.83 10.02
N SER A 164 3.82 18.10 10.23
CA SER A 164 5.11 18.56 10.74
C SER A 164 5.50 17.94 12.08
N GLN A 165 4.51 17.56 12.91
CA GLN A 165 4.77 16.94 14.22
C GLN A 165 5.41 15.56 14.11
N PHE A 166 5.26 14.89 12.96
CA PHE A 166 5.84 13.57 12.70
C PHE A 166 7.17 13.65 11.94
N LEU A 167 7.62 14.85 11.57
CA LEU A 167 8.84 15.08 10.82
C LEU A 167 9.95 15.57 11.76
N LYS A 168 11.18 15.16 11.48
CA LYS A 168 12.41 15.56 12.19
C LYS A 168 13.52 15.88 11.19
N ASP A 169 14.57 16.51 11.68
CA ASP A 169 15.82 16.77 10.95
C ASP A 169 15.57 17.32 9.53
N SER A 170 16.21 16.74 8.52
CA SER A 170 16.10 17.15 7.11
C SER A 170 14.68 17.07 6.56
N ALA A 171 13.84 16.17 7.09
CA ALA A 171 12.45 16.07 6.64
C ALA A 171 11.58 17.23 7.14
N LEU A 172 11.79 17.66 8.38
CA LEU A 172 11.10 18.84 8.92
C LEU A 172 11.58 20.11 8.20
N GLU A 173 12.88 20.24 7.98
CA GLU A 173 13.46 21.37 7.25
C GLU A 173 12.88 21.49 5.84
N TRP A 174 12.81 20.39 5.09
CA TRP A 174 12.15 20.34 3.78
C TRP A 174 10.69 20.83 3.84
N TYR A 175 9.92 20.39 4.84
CA TYR A 175 8.53 20.80 4.99
C TYR A 175 8.40 22.30 5.31
N CYS A 176 9.31 22.84 6.12
CA CYS A 176 9.39 24.27 6.39
C CYS A 176 9.74 25.06 5.12
N GLN A 177 10.61 24.55 4.25
CA GLN A 177 10.94 25.21 2.98
C GLN A 177 9.73 25.34 2.05
N LEU A 178 8.81 24.35 2.04
CA LEU A 178 7.56 24.45 1.27
C LEU A 178 6.70 25.66 1.68
N HIS A 179 6.76 26.06 2.96
CA HIS A 179 6.07 27.25 3.46
C HIS A 179 6.71 28.52 2.93
N VAL A 180 8.03 28.59 2.92
CA VAL A 180 8.78 29.75 2.42
C VAL A 180 8.56 29.96 0.93
N THR A 181 8.48 28.87 0.15
CA THR A 181 8.29 28.96 -1.31
C THR A 181 6.84 29.11 -1.73
N ASN A 182 5.87 29.21 -0.80
CA ASN A 182 4.43 29.22 -1.08
C ASN A 182 3.95 28.04 -1.95
N THR A 183 4.61 26.89 -1.83
CA THR A 183 4.28 25.68 -2.58
C THR A 183 3.63 24.64 -1.67
N LEU A 184 2.87 25.04 -0.65
CA LEU A 184 2.23 24.06 0.23
C LEU A 184 1.27 23.15 -0.55
N PRO A 185 1.24 21.85 -0.24
CA PRO A 185 0.22 20.95 -0.76
C PRO A 185 -1.16 21.36 -0.23
N THR A 186 -2.17 21.38 -1.10
CA THR A 186 -3.56 21.73 -0.74
C THR A 186 -4.33 20.56 -0.14
N ASP A 187 -3.90 19.34 -0.43
CA ASP A 187 -4.50 18.10 0.03
C ASP A 187 -3.42 17.07 0.38
N TRP A 188 -3.85 15.96 0.99
CA TRP A 188 -2.94 14.91 1.45
C TRP A 188 -2.26 14.14 0.30
N GLU A 189 -2.94 13.98 -0.83
CA GLU A 189 -2.40 13.26 -1.98
C GLU A 189 -1.25 14.04 -2.63
N GLN A 190 -1.38 15.36 -2.75
CA GLN A 190 -0.31 16.23 -3.17
C GLN A 190 0.87 16.22 -2.19
N PHE A 191 0.60 16.19 -0.89
CA PHE A 191 1.66 16.03 0.12
C PHE A 191 2.42 14.72 -0.09
N VAL A 192 1.70 13.59 -0.19
CA VAL A 192 2.29 12.26 -0.41
C VAL A 192 3.13 12.24 -1.68
N THR A 193 2.61 12.78 -2.78
CA THR A 193 3.33 12.84 -4.06
C THR A 193 4.64 13.60 -3.94
N ARG A 194 4.63 14.78 -3.33
CA ARG A 194 5.84 15.61 -3.14
C ARG A 194 6.81 15.00 -2.13
N PHE A 195 6.29 14.42 -1.06
CA PHE A 195 7.08 13.74 -0.05
C PHE A 195 7.83 12.55 -0.64
N LEU A 196 7.15 11.72 -1.44
CA LEU A 196 7.79 10.61 -2.14
C LEU A 196 8.77 11.11 -3.21
N ALA A 197 8.44 12.15 -3.98
CA ALA A 197 9.38 12.73 -4.94
C ALA A 197 10.68 13.22 -4.26
N GLN A 198 10.57 13.82 -3.07
CA GLN A 198 11.72 14.29 -2.31
C GLN A 198 12.54 13.14 -1.68
N PHE A 199 11.85 12.22 -1.00
CA PHE A 199 12.49 11.20 -0.17
C PHE A 199 12.58 9.82 -0.84
N HIS A 200 12.22 9.71 -2.11
CA HIS A 200 12.43 8.50 -2.91
C HIS A 200 13.43 8.80 -4.04
N SER A 201 14.61 9.27 -3.65
CA SER A 201 15.67 9.65 -4.60
C SER A 201 16.16 8.43 -5.41
N PRO A 202 16.67 8.62 -6.65
CA PRO A 202 17.18 7.52 -7.47
C PRO A 202 18.25 6.66 -6.75
N ILE A 203 19.10 7.30 -5.95
CA ILE A 203 20.12 6.60 -5.15
C ILE A 203 19.45 5.66 -4.14
N ARG A 204 18.40 6.11 -3.47
CA ARG A 204 17.67 5.30 -2.50
C ARG A 204 16.92 4.16 -3.19
N ILE A 205 16.35 4.41 -4.37
CA ILE A 205 15.71 3.37 -5.17
C ILE A 205 16.72 2.27 -5.51
N ALA A 206 17.91 2.63 -5.99
CA ALA A 206 18.97 1.66 -6.30
C ALA A 206 19.44 0.88 -5.05
N GLN A 207 19.57 1.52 -3.90
CA GLN A 207 19.90 0.84 -2.64
C GLN A 207 18.83 -0.16 -2.23
N GLN A 208 17.56 0.23 -2.31
CA GLN A 208 16.45 -0.64 -1.97
C GLN A 208 16.25 -1.78 -2.97
N GLU A 209 16.59 -1.57 -4.25
CA GLU A 209 16.62 -2.61 -5.27
C GLU A 209 17.71 -3.65 -4.94
N HIS A 210 18.90 -3.19 -4.56
CA HIS A 210 19.95 -4.08 -4.07
C HIS A 210 19.52 -4.86 -2.81
N GLU A 211 18.91 -4.19 -1.83
CA GLU A 211 18.35 -4.86 -0.64
C GLU A 211 17.28 -5.89 -1.01
N TRP A 212 16.45 -5.60 -2.01
CA TRP A 212 15.43 -6.52 -2.51
C TRP A 212 16.07 -7.76 -3.12
N ASP A 213 17.10 -7.59 -3.95
CA ASP A 213 17.80 -8.68 -4.61
C ASP A 213 18.47 -9.63 -3.62
N GLU A 214 19.14 -9.05 -2.61
CA GLU A 214 19.78 -9.76 -1.50
C GLU A 214 18.80 -10.31 -0.45
N CYS A 215 17.53 -9.91 -0.50
CA CYS A 215 16.52 -10.32 0.47
C CYS A 215 16.19 -11.82 0.34
N LYS A 216 16.97 -12.69 0.96
CA LYS A 216 16.66 -14.12 1.11
C LYS A 216 16.38 -14.44 2.57
N GLN A 217 15.61 -15.50 2.82
CA GLN A 217 15.42 -15.99 4.18
C GLN A 217 16.74 -16.56 4.71
N THR A 218 17.18 -16.11 5.88
CA THR A 218 18.42 -16.60 6.49
C THR A 218 18.20 -17.89 7.30
N GLU A 219 19.28 -18.60 7.64
CA GLU A 219 19.19 -19.90 8.34
C GLU A 219 18.52 -19.82 9.71
N ASN A 220 18.77 -18.72 10.42
CA ASN A 220 18.31 -18.48 11.80
C ASN A 220 17.01 -17.66 11.86
N GLU A 221 16.41 -17.34 10.71
CA GLU A 221 15.23 -16.49 10.64
C GLU A 221 13.96 -17.33 10.50
N THR A 222 12.99 -17.08 11.38
CA THR A 222 11.68 -17.71 11.32
C THR A 222 10.90 -17.25 10.09
N ILE A 223 9.91 -18.04 9.67
CA ILE A 223 9.04 -17.68 8.52
C ILE A 223 8.34 -16.34 8.77
N ASN A 224 7.88 -16.08 9.99
CA ASN A 224 7.16 -14.85 10.33
C ASN A 224 8.07 -13.62 10.27
N GLU A 225 9.28 -13.69 10.83
CA GLU A 225 10.26 -12.62 10.74
C GLU A 225 10.60 -12.32 9.27
N PHE A 226 10.83 -13.37 8.48
CA PHE A 226 11.11 -13.24 7.06
C PHE A 226 9.95 -12.59 6.30
N VAL A 227 8.71 -13.05 6.52
CA VAL A 227 7.52 -12.49 5.86
C VAL A 227 7.35 -11.02 6.21
N VAL A 228 7.55 -10.63 7.47
CA VAL A 228 7.47 -9.23 7.92
C VAL A 228 8.54 -8.38 7.23
N ARG A 229 9.80 -8.86 7.20
CA ARG A 229 10.92 -8.18 6.57
C ARG A 229 10.75 -8.05 5.05
N LEU A 230 10.41 -9.14 4.37
CA LEU A 230 10.19 -9.15 2.92
C LEU A 230 9.01 -8.24 2.54
N ARG A 231 7.90 -8.29 3.28
CA ARG A 231 6.75 -7.42 3.06
C ARG A 231 7.12 -5.94 3.23
N SER A 232 7.90 -5.63 4.26
CA SER A 232 8.42 -4.28 4.53
C SER A 232 9.18 -3.73 3.32
N ILE A 233 10.07 -4.52 2.71
CA ILE A 233 10.81 -4.12 1.51
C ILE A 233 9.90 -4.06 0.27
N TRP A 234 9.05 -5.08 0.08
CA TRP A 234 8.13 -5.19 -1.06
C TRP A 234 7.20 -3.98 -1.19
N PHE A 235 6.60 -3.52 -0.09
CA PHE A 235 5.73 -2.34 -0.11
C PHE A 235 6.44 -1.05 -0.54
N GLU A 236 7.75 -0.96 -0.29
CA GLU A 236 8.54 0.20 -0.67
C GLU A 236 8.91 0.16 -2.16
N GLN A 237 9.23 -1.04 -2.66
CA GLN A 237 9.79 -1.29 -3.99
C GLN A 237 8.75 -1.53 -5.08
N LYS A 238 7.62 -2.16 -4.74
CA LYS A 238 6.61 -2.63 -5.69
C LYS A 238 5.21 -2.14 -5.29
N PRO A 239 4.97 -0.81 -5.25
CA PRO A 239 3.72 -0.25 -4.76
C PRO A 239 2.50 -0.63 -5.63
N ASP A 240 2.72 -0.96 -6.90
CA ASP A 240 1.67 -1.29 -7.87
C ASP A 240 1.37 -2.79 -7.95
N GLU A 241 2.18 -3.62 -7.29
CA GLU A 241 1.95 -5.07 -7.26
C GLU A 241 0.84 -5.45 -6.26
N ILE A 242 0.10 -6.49 -6.59
CA ILE A 242 -0.98 -6.98 -5.72
C ILE A 242 -0.50 -8.11 -4.82
N LYS A 243 -1.32 -8.48 -3.83
CA LYS A 243 -0.99 -9.53 -2.85
C LYS A 243 -0.55 -10.86 -3.49
N SER A 244 -1.10 -11.24 -4.65
CA SER A 244 -0.68 -12.48 -5.34
C SER A 244 0.77 -12.42 -5.84
N ASP A 245 1.26 -11.24 -6.20
CA ASP A 245 2.64 -11.06 -6.65
C ASP A 245 3.59 -11.11 -5.46
N PHE A 246 3.22 -10.52 -4.33
CA PHE A 246 3.94 -10.72 -3.06
C PHE A 246 4.11 -12.21 -2.72
N ILE A 247 3.06 -13.02 -2.90
CA ILE A 247 3.14 -14.46 -2.65
C ILE A 247 4.16 -15.13 -3.59
N LYS A 248 4.21 -14.76 -4.87
CA LYS A 248 5.23 -15.29 -5.81
C LYS A 248 6.64 -14.93 -5.32
N HIS A 249 6.86 -13.68 -4.93
CA HIS A 249 8.15 -13.22 -4.40
C HIS A 249 8.54 -13.97 -3.12
N LEU A 250 7.58 -14.16 -2.21
CA LEU A 250 7.79 -14.93 -0.98
C LEU A 250 8.28 -16.34 -1.31
N PHE A 251 7.62 -17.05 -2.22
CA PHE A 251 8.04 -18.39 -2.64
C PHE A 251 9.44 -18.41 -3.29
N CYS A 252 9.77 -17.39 -4.09
CA CYS A 252 11.08 -17.31 -4.75
C CYS A 252 12.23 -16.97 -3.79
N LYS A 253 11.95 -16.24 -2.69
CA LYS A 253 12.97 -15.70 -1.78
C LYS A 253 13.12 -16.52 -0.49
N MET A 254 12.19 -17.44 -0.23
CA MET A 254 12.23 -18.36 0.91
C MET A 254 13.18 -19.53 0.67
N ARG A 255 13.72 -20.13 1.74
CA ARG A 255 14.66 -21.25 1.62
C ARG A 255 13.99 -22.54 1.11
N PRO A 256 14.70 -23.40 0.35
CA PRO A 256 14.16 -24.66 -0.17
C PRO A 256 13.68 -25.68 0.89
N ASP A 257 14.34 -25.73 2.05
CA ASP A 257 13.96 -26.58 3.18
C ASP A 257 12.60 -26.17 3.76
N MET A 258 12.37 -24.86 3.93
CA MET A 258 11.09 -24.31 4.37
C MET A 258 9.99 -24.52 3.33
N LEU A 259 10.32 -24.42 2.04
CA LEU A 259 9.39 -24.77 0.95
C LEU A 259 8.96 -26.23 1.01
N THR A 260 9.91 -27.12 1.29
CA THR A 260 9.63 -28.56 1.45
C THR A 260 8.73 -28.81 2.65
N LEU A 261 9.02 -28.17 3.79
CA LEU A 261 8.19 -28.26 5.00
C LEU A 261 6.76 -27.81 4.73
N MET A 262 6.58 -26.67 4.05
CA MET A 262 5.28 -26.14 3.68
C MET A 262 4.54 -27.03 2.67
N ASN A 263 5.24 -27.60 1.70
CA ASN A 263 4.63 -28.51 0.72
C ASN A 263 4.23 -29.86 1.36
N ALA A 264 4.98 -30.35 2.34
CA ALA A 264 4.60 -31.52 3.13
C ALA A 264 3.31 -31.24 3.93
N THR A 265 3.15 -30.04 4.48
CA THR A 265 1.92 -29.61 5.18
C THR A 265 0.76 -29.30 4.22
N ARG A 266 1.01 -28.97 2.95
CA ARG A 266 -0.03 -28.67 1.94
C ARG A 266 -0.89 -29.86 1.52
N SER A 267 -0.52 -31.09 1.88
CA SER A 267 -1.46 -32.22 1.87
C SER A 267 -2.65 -31.99 2.84
N ALA A 268 -2.54 -31.02 3.75
CA ALA A 268 -3.58 -30.49 4.63
C ALA A 268 -3.76 -28.97 4.43
N SER A 269 -4.53 -28.57 3.41
CA SER A 269 -5.15 -27.24 3.23
C SER A 269 -4.25 -25.99 3.08
N LEU A 270 -4.05 -25.61 1.81
CA LEU A 270 -3.49 -24.32 1.35
C LEU A 270 -4.25 -23.08 1.87
N ASP A 271 -5.52 -23.25 2.25
CA ASP A 271 -6.35 -22.16 2.76
C ASP A 271 -5.86 -21.68 4.13
N PHE A 272 -5.32 -22.57 4.97
CA PHE A 272 -4.88 -22.20 6.32
C PHE A 272 -3.82 -21.09 6.30
N MET A 273 -2.79 -21.22 5.46
CA MET A 273 -1.74 -20.20 5.29
C MET A 273 -2.24 -18.87 4.71
N ARG A 274 -3.28 -18.93 3.86
CA ARG A 274 -3.91 -17.73 3.30
C ARG A 274 -4.65 -16.94 4.37
N TYR A 275 -5.15 -17.61 5.41
CA TYR A 275 -5.88 -16.99 6.51
C TYR A 275 -5.02 -16.68 7.75
N SER A 276 -4.09 -17.54 8.18
CA SER A 276 -3.36 -17.40 9.45
C SER A 276 -2.25 -16.35 9.41
N VAL A 277 -1.39 -16.38 8.38
CA VAL A 277 -0.30 -15.39 8.21
C VAL A 277 -0.84 -13.97 7.95
N PHE A 278 -2.08 -13.86 7.46
CA PHE A 278 -2.68 -12.58 7.11
C PHE A 278 -3.65 -12.01 8.17
N ARG A 279 -4.24 -12.84 9.05
CA ARG A 279 -5.12 -12.33 10.13
C ARG A 279 -4.34 -11.68 11.27
N GLU A 280 -3.16 -12.19 11.61
CA GLU A 280 -2.37 -11.67 12.74
C GLU A 280 -1.57 -10.40 12.42
N ILE A 281 -1.53 -10.00 11.15
CA ILE A 281 -0.78 -8.82 10.70
C ILE A 281 -1.72 -7.82 10.03
N HIS A 282 -2.86 -7.54 10.66
CA HIS A 282 -3.60 -6.28 10.44
C HIS A 282 -2.87 -5.15 11.19
N PHE A 283 -1.70 -4.78 10.67
CA PHE A 283 -1.10 -3.47 10.96
C PHE A 283 -1.61 -2.46 9.95
#